data_AF-A0A257GYP0-F1
#
_entry.id   AF-A0A257GYP0-F1
#
_cell.length_a   1.000
_cell.length_b   1.000
_cell.length_c   1.000
_cell.angle_alpha   90.00
_cell.angle_beta   90.00
_cell.angle_gamma   90.00
#
_symmetry.space_group_name_H-M   'P 1'
#
loop_
_entity.id
_entity.type
_entity.pdbx_description
1 polymer ?
#
loop_
_entity_poly.entity_id
_entity_poly.type
_entity_poly.pdbx_seq_one_letter_code
_entity_poly.pdbx_strand_id
1 'polypeptide(L)'
;MSRIDTRHNHISIGLRFLAEGGQWEHFEALGWNEVGFNFYHAREILEPALELKRGLTAFAGTITWHSLNTSEEVALGALVNAEIYKRAQEVQHNDALRERLIKLIRVPGMVPEKRKVLASLGLDISDSKLAEMWAQKRKDQPLHHYGVKVDSDAWRAIVKNALSISSVVISLEKWADSFGPK
;
A
#
# COMPACT_ATOMS: atom_id res chain seq x y z
N MET A 1 24.54 -14.48 12.15
CA MET A 1 23.13 -14.39 11.70
C MET A 1 23.11 -13.43 10.51
N SER A 2 23.08 -13.95 9.28
CA SER A 2 23.23 -13.14 8.08
C SER A 2 21.95 -12.38 7.74
N ARG A 3 22.11 -11.10 7.38
CA ARG A 3 21.18 -10.41 6.47
C ARG A 3 21.05 -11.29 5.22
N ILE A 4 19.87 -11.84 4.96
CA ILE A 4 19.16 -12.03 3.67
C ILE A 4 18.14 -13.15 3.95
N ASP A 5 17.12 -12.85 4.77
CA ASP A 5 15.86 -13.56 4.60
C ASP A 5 15.19 -12.90 3.39
N THR A 6 15.01 -13.67 2.31
CA THR A 6 14.41 -13.19 1.07
C THR A 6 13.09 -12.48 1.36
N ARG A 7 12.98 -11.22 0.95
CA ARG A 7 11.74 -10.45 1.10
C ARG A 7 10.81 -10.74 -0.07
N HIS A 8 9.53 -10.89 0.27
CA HIS A 8 8.45 -11.03 -0.69
C HIS A 8 7.84 -9.66 -0.99
N ASN A 9 7.62 -9.37 -2.27
CA ASN A 9 7.10 -8.09 -2.75
C ASN A 9 6.09 -8.22 -3.90
N HIS A 10 5.80 -9.45 -4.35
CA HIS A 10 4.85 -9.73 -5.43
C HIS A 10 3.39 -9.60 -4.98
N ILE A 11 3.13 -9.68 -3.68
CA ILE A 11 1.84 -9.33 -3.08
C ILE A 11 2.08 -8.44 -1.86
N SER A 12 1.12 -7.55 -1.58
CA SER A 12 1.12 -6.78 -0.34
C SER A 12 0.31 -7.48 0.76
N ILE A 13 0.61 -7.15 2.02
CA ILE A 13 -0.21 -7.55 3.17
C ILE A 13 -0.88 -6.31 3.76
N GLY A 14 -2.20 -6.22 3.63
CA GLY A 14 -2.99 -5.15 4.24
C GLY A 14 -3.04 -5.27 5.76
N LEU A 15 -2.61 -4.22 6.45
CA LEU A 15 -2.51 -4.10 7.90
C LEU A 15 -3.14 -2.79 8.39
N ARG A 16 -3.29 -2.68 9.71
CA ARG A 16 -3.60 -1.41 10.37
C ARG A 16 -2.63 -1.15 11.50
N PHE A 17 -2.30 0.11 11.74
CA PHE A 17 -1.57 0.54 12.94
C PHE A 17 -2.40 1.55 13.74
N LEU A 18 -2.14 1.64 15.05
CA LEU A 18 -2.75 2.65 15.91
C LEU A 18 -1.96 3.96 15.77
N ALA A 19 -2.59 4.99 15.21
CA ALA A 19 -1.99 6.32 15.11
C ALA A 19 -2.07 7.08 16.44
N GLU A 20 -1.26 8.13 16.61
CA GLU A 20 -1.18 8.97 17.83
C GLU A 20 -2.54 9.52 18.29
N GLY A 21 -3.51 9.68 17.38
CA GLY A 21 -4.89 10.08 17.70
C GLY A 21 -5.82 8.96 18.17
N GLY A 22 -5.29 7.75 18.46
CA GLY A 22 -6.06 6.58 18.88
C GLY A 22 -6.90 5.93 17.76
N GLN A 23 -6.67 6.33 16.50
CA GLN A 23 -7.39 5.82 15.34
C GLN A 23 -6.59 4.74 14.62
N TRP A 24 -7.28 3.72 14.12
CA TRP A 24 -6.66 2.66 13.32
C TRP A 24 -6.53 3.10 11.87
N GLU A 25 -5.30 3.33 11.41
CA GLU A 25 -5.01 3.70 10.03
C GLU A 25 -4.58 2.47 9.21
N HIS A 26 -5.07 2.39 7.97
CA HIS A 26 -4.80 1.26 7.06
C HIS A 26 -3.52 1.50 6.24
N PHE A 27 -2.72 0.46 6.05
CA PHE A 27 -1.56 0.49 5.18
C PHE A 27 -1.27 -0.87 4.55
N GLU A 28 -0.39 -0.88 3.55
CA GLU A 28 0.07 -2.09 2.86
C GLU A 28 1.54 -2.37 3.21
N ALA A 29 1.83 -3.58 3.67
CA ALA A 29 3.20 -4.07 3.78
C ALA A 29 3.71 -4.53 2.41
N LEU A 30 4.74 -3.88 1.86
CA LEU A 30 5.16 -4.00 0.45
C LEU A 30 6.40 -4.88 0.22
N GLY A 31 7.22 -5.06 1.26
CA GLY A 31 8.39 -5.92 1.23
C GLY A 31 8.55 -6.60 2.56
N TRP A 32 8.11 -7.85 2.66
CA TRP A 32 7.88 -8.54 3.93
C TRP A 32 8.53 -9.93 4.00
N ASN A 33 8.83 -10.36 5.22
CA ASN A 33 9.26 -11.71 5.58
C ASN A 33 8.86 -11.98 7.05
N GLU A 34 9.28 -13.11 7.63
CA GLU A 34 8.94 -13.47 9.01
C GLU A 34 9.49 -12.51 10.07
N VAL A 35 10.54 -11.76 9.75
CA VAL A 35 11.25 -10.85 10.68
C VAL A 35 10.70 -9.43 10.61
N GLY A 36 9.94 -9.08 9.56
CA GLY A 36 9.32 -7.77 9.45
C GLY A 36 8.90 -7.39 8.04
N PHE A 37 8.62 -6.10 7.86
CA PHE A 37 8.13 -5.57 6.60
C PHE A 37 8.56 -4.12 6.37
N ASN A 38 8.18 -3.55 5.24
CA ASN A 38 8.26 -2.11 4.99
C ASN A 38 6.92 -1.58 4.48
N PHE A 39 6.68 -0.29 4.67
CA PHE A 39 5.47 0.39 4.21
C PHE A 39 5.72 1.89 4.03
N TYR A 40 4.83 2.53 3.29
CA TYR A 40 4.83 3.99 3.13
C TYR A 40 3.73 4.65 3.93
N HIS A 41 4.01 5.85 4.46
CA HIS A 41 3.03 6.66 5.17
C HIS A 41 3.20 8.15 4.88
N ALA A 42 2.10 8.89 4.79
CA ALA A 42 2.11 10.32 4.44
C ALA A 42 2.39 11.24 5.64
N ARG A 43 2.21 10.73 6.86
CA ARG A 43 2.58 11.45 8.09
C ARG A 43 3.83 10.83 8.68
N GLU A 44 4.67 11.69 9.21
CA GLU A 44 5.80 11.24 10.02
C GLU A 44 5.28 10.54 11.28
N ILE A 45 5.77 9.32 11.51
CA ILE A 45 5.55 8.56 12.74
C ILE A 45 6.77 8.79 13.63
N LEU A 46 6.55 9.39 14.81
CA LEU A 46 7.61 9.73 15.75
C LEU A 46 7.92 8.58 16.71
N GLU A 47 6.90 7.82 17.11
CA GLU A 47 7.08 6.69 18.01
C GLU A 47 7.61 5.45 17.27
N PRO A 48 8.71 4.84 17.75
CA PRO A 48 9.28 3.67 17.11
C PRO A 48 8.43 2.41 17.37
N ALA A 49 7.67 2.34 18.47
CA ALA A 49 6.81 1.22 18.76
C ALA A 49 5.47 1.37 18.03
N LEU A 50 5.04 0.32 17.33
CA LEU A 50 3.78 0.28 16.60
C LEU A 50 2.87 -0.80 17.18
N GLU A 51 1.64 -0.43 17.51
CA GLU A 51 0.55 -1.37 17.69
C GLU A 51 -0.08 -1.69 16.34
N LEU A 52 -0.08 -2.95 15.95
CA LEU A 52 -0.45 -3.43 14.63
C LEU A 52 -1.58 -4.44 14.72
N LYS A 53 -2.40 -4.53 13.66
CA LYS A 53 -3.36 -5.62 13.51
C LYS A 53 -3.67 -5.98 12.07
N ARG A 54 -4.08 -7.25 11.90
CA ARG A 54 -4.75 -7.76 10.69
C ARG A 54 -6.06 -8.41 11.11
N GLY A 55 -7.20 -7.82 10.72
CA GLY A 55 -8.50 -8.27 11.21
C GLY A 55 -8.58 -8.13 12.74
N LEU A 56 -8.81 -9.24 13.44
CA LEU A 56 -8.84 -9.31 14.90
C LEU A 56 -7.48 -9.68 15.52
N THR A 57 -6.50 -10.06 14.70
CA THR A 57 -5.17 -10.46 15.19
C THR A 57 -4.30 -9.23 15.41
N ALA A 58 -4.02 -8.90 16.67
CA ALA A 58 -3.13 -7.81 17.06
C ALA A 58 -1.71 -8.31 17.34
N PHE A 59 -0.71 -7.45 17.09
CA PHE A 59 0.70 -7.70 17.35
C PHE A 59 1.47 -6.37 17.45
N ALA A 60 2.71 -6.41 17.95
CA ALA A 60 3.56 -5.23 18.04
C ALA A 60 4.68 -5.27 17.01
N GLY A 61 5.13 -4.11 16.56
CA GLY A 61 6.31 -3.94 15.72
C GLY A 61 7.17 -2.77 16.20
N THR A 62 8.41 -2.73 15.72
CA THR A 62 9.31 -1.61 15.99
C THR A 62 9.88 -1.06 14.69
N ILE A 63 9.74 0.23 14.45
CA ILE A 63 10.40 0.94 13.37
C ILE A 63 11.92 0.89 13.64
N THR A 64 12.65 0.28 12.70
CA THR A 64 14.11 0.12 12.78
C THR A 64 14.88 1.09 11.90
N TRP A 65 14.22 1.63 10.88
CA TRP A 65 14.72 2.70 10.04
C TRP A 65 13.54 3.42 9.41
N HIS A 66 13.77 4.69 9.07
CA HIS A 66 12.86 5.50 8.28
C HIS A 66 13.66 6.34 7.29
N SER A 67 13.06 6.64 6.15
CA SER A 67 13.64 7.56 5.17
C SER A 67 12.53 8.32 4.46
N LEU A 68 12.85 9.51 3.95
CA LEU A 68 11.98 10.16 2.98
C LEU A 68 11.94 9.31 1.72
N ASN A 69 10.75 9.04 1.21
CA ASN A 69 10.59 8.37 -0.07
C ASN A 69 10.91 9.36 -1.19
N THR A 70 11.95 9.07 -1.95
CA THR A 70 12.32 9.81 -3.16
C THR A 70 11.79 9.14 -4.43
N SER A 71 11.15 7.98 -4.33
CA SER A 71 10.58 7.29 -5.49
C SER A 71 9.36 8.05 -6.03
N GLU A 72 9.52 8.58 -7.24
CA GLU A 72 8.48 9.30 -7.97
C GLU A 72 7.27 8.41 -8.28
N GLU A 73 7.49 7.15 -8.66
CA GLU A 73 6.42 6.20 -8.97
C GLU A 73 5.49 5.94 -7.77
N VAL A 74 6.06 5.70 -6.59
CA VAL A 74 5.29 5.49 -5.36
C VAL A 74 4.55 6.76 -4.95
N ALA A 75 5.20 7.92 -5.07
CA ALA A 75 4.59 9.20 -4.75
C ALA A 75 3.42 9.54 -5.70
N LEU A 76 3.58 9.28 -7.00
CA LEU A 76 2.53 9.41 -8.01
C LEU A 76 1.36 8.48 -7.73
N GLY A 77 1.62 7.21 -7.39
CA GLY A 77 0.59 6.26 -6.98
C GLY A 77 -0.21 6.75 -5.76
N ALA A 78 0.47 7.28 -4.75
CA ALA A 78 -0.17 7.86 -3.57
C ALA A 78 -0.98 9.13 -3.86
N LEU A 79 -0.51 9.97 -4.80
CA LEU A 79 -1.24 11.16 -5.26
C LEU A 79 -2.52 10.77 -6.00
N VAL A 80 -2.42 9.86 -6.97
CA VAL A 80 -3.58 9.38 -7.75
C VAL A 80 -4.59 8.67 -6.85
N ASN A 81 -4.14 7.84 -5.91
CA ASN A 81 -5.02 7.19 -4.93
C ASN A 81 -5.77 8.21 -4.06
N ALA A 82 -5.14 9.33 -3.69
CA ALA A 82 -5.80 10.39 -2.93
C ALA A 82 -6.91 11.08 -3.74
N GLU A 83 -6.69 11.33 -5.03
CA GLU A 83 -7.72 11.89 -5.91
C GLU A 83 -8.88 10.93 -6.14
N ILE A 84 -8.61 9.62 -6.29
CA ILE A 84 -9.66 8.59 -6.36
C ILE A 84 -10.46 8.58 -5.06
N TYR A 85 -9.81 8.69 -3.92
CA TYR A 85 -10.48 8.72 -2.63
C TYR A 85 -11.41 9.94 -2.50
N LYS A 86 -10.94 11.13 -2.87
CA LYS A 86 -11.78 12.35 -2.89
C LYS A 86 -13.02 12.15 -3.77
N ARG A 87 -12.84 11.64 -5.00
CA ARG A 87 -13.98 11.34 -5.88
C ARG A 87 -14.92 10.29 -5.28
N ALA A 88 -14.39 9.26 -4.64
CA ALA A 88 -15.22 8.26 -3.96
C ALA A 88 -16.07 8.86 -2.82
N GLN A 89 -15.62 9.94 -2.17
CA GLN A 89 -16.43 10.66 -1.17
C GLN A 89 -17.49 11.56 -1.81
N GLU A 90 -17.27 12.05 -3.03
CA GLU A 90 -18.19 12.91 -3.77
C GLU A 90 -19.29 12.13 -4.54
N VAL A 91 -19.09 10.83 -4.78
CA VAL A 91 -20.11 9.97 -5.39
C VAL A 91 -21.30 9.83 -4.45
N GLN A 92 -22.36 10.59 -4.75
CA GLN A 92 -23.65 10.49 -4.07
C GLN A 92 -24.57 9.54 -4.83
N HIS A 93 -25.33 8.71 -4.10
CA HIS A 93 -26.36 7.80 -4.66
C HIS A 93 -25.86 6.70 -5.60
N ASN A 94 -24.56 6.33 -5.53
CA ASN A 94 -24.03 5.17 -6.26
C ASN A 94 -22.99 4.41 -5.42
N ASP A 95 -23.49 3.65 -4.44
CA ASP A 95 -22.66 2.91 -3.49
C ASP A 95 -21.80 1.83 -4.17
N ALA A 96 -22.30 1.21 -5.24
CA ALA A 96 -21.57 0.22 -6.01
C ALA A 96 -20.31 0.82 -6.67
N LEU A 97 -20.42 2.04 -7.22
CA LEU A 97 -19.27 2.76 -7.76
C LEU A 97 -18.30 3.17 -6.66
N ARG A 98 -18.81 3.72 -5.55
CA ARG A 98 -17.99 4.09 -4.39
C ARG A 98 -17.16 2.90 -3.89
N GLU A 99 -17.78 1.73 -3.70
CA GLU A 99 -17.05 0.52 -3.29
C GLU A 99 -15.97 0.09 -4.29
N ARG A 100 -16.25 0.16 -5.60
CA ARG A 100 -15.27 -0.16 -6.64
C ARG A 100 -14.07 0.78 -6.59
N LEU A 101 -14.28 2.07 -6.36
CA LEU A 101 -13.20 3.05 -6.21
C LEU A 101 -12.35 2.77 -4.97
N ILE A 102 -13.00 2.45 -3.84
CA ILE A 102 -12.27 2.05 -2.61
C ILE A 102 -11.47 0.77 -2.82
N LYS A 103 -12.01 -0.21 -3.57
CA LYS A 103 -11.26 -1.43 -3.95
C LYS A 103 -10.08 -1.11 -4.86
N LEU A 104 -10.23 -0.21 -5.83
CA LEU A 104 -9.17 0.20 -6.75
C LEU A 104 -7.98 0.85 -6.03
N ILE A 105 -8.22 1.66 -5.00
CA ILE A 105 -7.15 2.27 -4.19
C ILE A 105 -6.24 1.22 -3.55
N ARG A 106 -6.81 0.06 -3.17
CA ARG A 106 -6.08 -1.04 -2.51
C ARG A 106 -5.20 -1.84 -3.46
N VAL A 107 -5.40 -1.73 -4.77
CA VAL A 107 -4.55 -2.40 -5.76
C VAL A 107 -3.25 -1.60 -5.88
N PRO A 108 -2.07 -2.16 -5.56
CA PRO A 108 -0.80 -1.46 -5.70
C PRO A 108 -0.47 -1.21 -7.19
N GLY A 109 0.22 -0.10 -7.49
CA GLY A 109 0.58 0.27 -8.87
C GLY A 109 -0.61 0.72 -9.72
N MET A 110 -0.59 0.36 -11.01
CA MET A 110 -1.61 0.67 -12.03
C MET A 110 -1.92 2.17 -12.17
N VAL A 111 -0.90 3.02 -12.07
CA VAL A 111 -1.07 4.48 -12.19
C VAL A 111 -1.74 4.88 -13.51
N PRO A 112 -1.37 4.33 -14.68
CA PRO A 112 -2.04 4.67 -15.94
C PRO A 112 -3.52 4.31 -15.95
N GLU A 113 -3.89 3.14 -15.45
CA GLU A 113 -5.29 2.66 -15.40
C GLU A 113 -6.11 3.48 -14.42
N LYS A 114 -5.56 3.78 -13.24
CA LYS A 114 -6.18 4.64 -12.24
C LYS A 114 -6.45 6.05 -12.76
N ARG A 115 -5.55 6.58 -13.59
CA ARG A 115 -5.75 7.86 -14.29
C ARG A 115 -6.88 7.78 -15.32
N LYS A 116 -6.99 6.70 -16.07
CA LYS A 116 -8.12 6.49 -16.99
C LYS A 116 -9.47 6.48 -16.24
N VAL A 117 -9.51 5.89 -15.05
CA VAL A 117 -10.70 5.92 -14.18
C VAL A 117 -11.00 7.34 -13.69
N LEU A 118 -9.98 8.12 -13.30
CA LEU A 118 -10.20 9.52 -12.94
C LEU A 118 -10.72 10.35 -14.12
N ALA A 119 -10.17 10.14 -15.32
CA ALA A 119 -10.63 10.81 -16.54
C ALA A 119 -12.09 10.45 -16.86
N SER A 120 -12.50 9.18 -16.71
CA SER A 120 -13.90 8.79 -16.91
C SER A 120 -14.86 9.34 -15.86
N LEU A 121 -14.35 9.73 -14.69
CA LEU A 121 -15.06 10.47 -13.65
C LEU A 121 -15.01 12.00 -13.84
N GLY A 122 -14.52 12.48 -15.00
CA GLY A 122 -14.45 13.91 -15.34
C GLY A 122 -13.25 14.65 -14.75
N LEU A 123 -12.24 13.94 -14.23
CA LEU A 123 -11.00 14.52 -13.73
C LEU A 123 -9.83 14.02 -14.58
N ASP A 124 -9.67 14.59 -15.77
CA ASP A 124 -8.50 14.35 -16.61
C ASP A 124 -7.34 15.24 -16.14
N ILE A 125 -6.30 14.62 -15.59
CA ILE A 125 -5.12 15.31 -15.06
C ILE A 125 -3.97 15.11 -16.04
N SER A 126 -3.53 16.20 -16.65
CA SER A 126 -2.36 16.20 -17.54
C SER A 126 -1.08 15.82 -16.78
N ASP A 127 -0.08 15.32 -17.52
CA ASP A 127 1.23 14.98 -16.94
C ASP A 127 1.92 16.20 -16.30
N SER A 128 1.81 17.37 -16.95
CA SER A 128 2.33 18.63 -16.41
C SER A 128 1.67 19.00 -15.10
N LYS A 129 0.36 18.82 -14.98
CA LYS A 129 -0.37 19.13 -13.75
C LYS A 129 -0.06 18.15 -12.63
N LEU A 130 0.11 16.87 -12.97
CA LEU A 130 0.58 15.85 -12.02
C LEU A 130 1.97 16.17 -11.48
N ALA A 131 2.89 16.61 -12.34
CA ALA A 131 4.25 17.00 -11.93
C ALA A 131 4.22 18.20 -10.97
N GLU A 132 3.40 19.21 -11.24
CA GLU A 132 3.17 20.34 -10.32
C GLU A 132 2.58 19.88 -8.98
N MET A 133 1.52 19.06 -9.02
CA MET A 133 0.87 18.54 -7.81
C MET A 133 1.84 17.68 -6.99
N TRP A 134 2.71 16.91 -7.65
CA TRP A 134 3.76 16.15 -6.99
C TRP A 134 4.81 17.06 -6.36
N ALA A 135 5.33 18.05 -7.08
CA ALA A 135 6.31 18.99 -6.55
C ALA A 135 5.77 19.73 -5.33
N GLN A 136 4.50 20.14 -5.37
CA GLN A 136 3.81 20.77 -4.24
C GLN A 136 3.61 19.78 -3.09
N LYS A 137 3.11 18.57 -3.36
CA LYS A 137 2.90 17.53 -2.33
C LYS A 137 4.21 17.10 -1.67
N ARG A 138 5.32 17.02 -2.41
CA ARG A 138 6.64 16.72 -1.85
C ARG A 138 7.09 17.79 -0.86
N LYS A 139 6.71 19.05 -1.09
CA LYS A 139 7.01 20.17 -0.19
C LYS A 139 6.10 20.18 1.05
N ASP A 140 4.82 19.87 0.87
CA ASP A 140 3.80 20.03 1.92
C ASP A 140 3.57 18.76 2.76
N GLN A 141 3.69 17.58 2.15
CA GLN A 141 3.40 16.26 2.75
C GLN A 141 4.31 15.18 2.16
N PRO A 142 5.60 15.14 2.57
CA PRO A 142 6.52 14.12 2.11
C PRO A 142 6.01 12.72 2.45
N LEU A 143 6.16 11.78 1.52
CA LEU A 143 5.87 10.38 1.80
C LEU A 143 7.08 9.77 2.51
N HIS A 144 6.85 9.12 3.64
CA HIS A 144 7.88 8.46 4.43
C HIS A 144 7.87 6.96 4.16
N HIS A 145 9.04 6.34 4.15
CA HIS A 145 9.24 4.91 4.02
C HIS A 145 9.78 4.37 5.34
N TYR A 146 9.12 3.34 5.87
CA TYR A 146 9.45 2.75 7.15
C TYR A 146 9.82 1.28 7.00
N GLY A 147 10.84 0.85 7.72
CA GLY A 147 11.14 -0.56 7.94
C GLY A 147 10.82 -0.99 9.35
N VAL A 148 9.90 -1.94 9.47
CA VAL A 148 9.43 -2.46 10.76
C VAL A 148 10.02 -3.84 10.99
N LYS A 149 10.60 -4.05 12.18
CA LYS A 149 10.93 -5.37 12.70
C LYS A 149 9.77 -5.86 13.57
N VAL A 150 9.41 -7.12 13.41
CA VAL A 150 8.34 -7.76 14.16
C VAL A 150 8.87 -9.06 14.74
N ASP A 151 8.74 -9.23 16.05
CA ASP A 151 9.00 -10.51 16.71
C ASP A 151 7.70 -10.99 17.36
N SER A 152 6.89 -11.67 16.54
CA SER A 152 5.55 -12.11 16.95
C SER A 152 5.12 -13.34 16.16
N ASP A 153 4.63 -14.36 16.87
CA ASP A 153 4.06 -15.56 16.25
C ASP A 153 2.82 -15.24 15.42
N ALA A 154 2.05 -14.23 15.82
CA ALA A 154 0.91 -13.74 15.05
C ALA A 154 1.33 -13.25 13.66
N TRP A 155 2.43 -12.50 13.59
CA TRP A 155 2.98 -12.05 12.30
C TRP A 155 3.50 -13.22 11.47
N ARG A 156 4.24 -14.16 12.06
CA ARG A 156 4.72 -15.36 11.35
C ARG A 156 3.56 -16.18 10.76
N ALA A 157 2.44 -16.30 11.50
CA ALA A 157 1.24 -16.93 10.98
C ALA A 157 0.60 -16.16 9.81
N ILE A 158 0.57 -14.82 9.89
CA ILE A 158 0.09 -13.95 8.80
C ILE A 158 0.95 -14.12 7.54
N VAL A 159 2.28 -14.13 7.69
CA VAL A 159 3.26 -14.34 6.62
C VAL A 159 3.06 -15.71 5.96
N LYS A 160 2.94 -16.77 6.75
CA LYS A 160 2.69 -18.13 6.25
C LYS A 160 1.39 -18.22 5.44
N ASN A 161 0.32 -17.59 5.93
CA ASN A 161 -0.95 -17.51 5.20
C ASN A 161 -0.82 -16.73 3.89
N ALA A 162 -0.11 -15.59 3.91
CA ALA A 162 0.14 -14.81 2.71
C ALA A 162 0.96 -15.61 1.68
N LEU A 163 1.99 -16.34 2.10
CA LEU A 163 2.78 -17.21 1.22
C LEU A 163 1.92 -18.28 0.57
N SER A 164 1.06 -18.95 1.34
CA SER A 164 0.12 -19.94 0.81
C SER A 164 -0.77 -19.35 -0.27
N ILE A 165 -1.35 -18.18 -0.06
CA ILE A 165 -2.19 -17.50 -1.06
C ILE A 165 -1.36 -17.11 -2.28
N SER A 166 -0.16 -16.57 -2.06
CA SER A 166 0.72 -16.12 -3.12
C SER A 166 1.16 -17.26 -4.04
N SER A 167 1.38 -18.46 -3.49
CA SER A 167 1.74 -19.65 -4.27
C SER A 167 0.61 -20.04 -5.22
N VAL A 168 -0.65 -19.92 -4.80
CA VAL A 168 -1.83 -20.16 -5.64
C VAL A 168 -1.94 -19.11 -6.74
N VAL A 169 -1.72 -17.83 -6.42
CA VAL A 169 -1.73 -16.75 -7.42
C VAL A 169 -0.65 -16.97 -8.47
N ILE A 170 0.58 -17.26 -8.07
CA ILE A 170 1.68 -17.56 -9.00
C ILE A 170 1.36 -18.79 -9.87
N SER A 171 0.75 -19.83 -9.30
CA SER A 171 0.31 -20.99 -10.07
C SER A 171 -0.78 -20.65 -11.08
N LEU A 172 -1.72 -19.76 -10.73
CA LEU A 172 -2.77 -19.29 -11.63
C LEU A 172 -2.22 -18.39 -12.74
N GLU A 173 -1.27 -17.51 -12.44
CA GLU A 173 -0.58 -16.66 -13.43
C GLU A 173 0.21 -17.52 -14.43
N LYS A 174 1.00 -18.48 -13.95
CA LYS A 174 1.71 -19.44 -14.82
C LYS A 174 0.77 -20.25 -15.70
N TRP A 175 -0.40 -20.62 -15.16
CA TRP A 175 -1.42 -21.33 -15.93
C TRP A 175 -2.05 -20.41 -16.97
N ALA A 176 -2.41 -19.17 -16.63
CA ALA A 176 -2.96 -18.18 -17.57
C ALA A 176 -1.96 -17.85 -18.69
N ASP A 177 -0.68 -17.69 -18.37
CA ASP A 177 0.39 -17.43 -19.35
C ASP A 177 0.56 -18.61 -20.32
N SER A 178 0.27 -19.84 -19.90
CA SER A 178 0.32 -21.02 -20.77
C SER A 178 -0.81 -21.07 -21.82
N PHE A 179 -1.83 -20.19 -21.71
CA PHE A 179 -2.90 -20.01 -22.71
C PHE A 179 -2.79 -18.70 -23.50
N GLY A 180 -1.74 -17.90 -23.32
CA GLY A 180 -1.47 -16.73 -24.16
C GLY A 180 -1.13 -17.13 -25.61
N PRO A 181 -1.49 -16.33 -26.64
CA PRO A 181 -1.19 -16.66 -28.02
C PRO A 181 0.33 -16.67 -28.24
N LYS A 182 0.82 -17.70 -28.93
CA LYS A 182 2.21 -17.77 -29.44
C LYS A 182 2.46 -16.72 -30.52
#